data_AF-A0A8S3VC83-F1
#
_entry.id   AF-A0A8S3VC83-F1
#
_cell.length_a   1.000
_cell.length_b   1.000
_cell.length_c   1.000
_cell.angle_alpha   90.00
_cell.angle_beta   90.00
_cell.angle_gamma   90.00
#
_symmetry.space_group_name_H-M   'P 1'
#
loop_
_entity.id
_entity.type
_entity.pdbx_description
1 polymer ?
#
loop_
_entity_poly.entity_id
_entity_poly.type
_entity_poly.pdbx_seq_one_letter_code
_entity_poly.pdbx_strand_id
1 'polypeptide(L)'
;MALYKSPQSEQALMICQMCEESNEIKWICLQCDFFMCTKCQKLHKRVKSTDQHTILDIKDIDSYYPEIINPPDLESIPCCVHKREVCWVFCQTCEEVICGFCIGEAHETHVMIGLTAGYKLTMKAVKDLHTEVVENILQTESGLSKLSLNESSVESTYESERQNILNRKAL
;
A
#
# COMPACT_ATOMS: atom_id res chain seq x y z
N MET A 1 14.98 -8.40 12.81
CA MET A 1 13.83 -9.02 12.13
C MET A 1 13.24 -7.94 11.22
N ALA A 2 13.48 -8.02 9.91
CA ALA A 2 13.00 -7.03 8.95
C ALA A 2 11.47 -6.93 9.01
N LEU A 3 10.94 -5.71 9.13
CA LEU A 3 9.52 -5.44 9.33
C LEU A 3 8.77 -5.19 8.02
N TYR A 4 9.51 -5.18 6.93
CA TYR A 4 9.04 -5.37 5.58
C TYR A 4 9.80 -6.57 5.01
N LYS A 5 9.08 -7.64 4.71
CA LYS A 5 9.62 -8.63 3.79
C LYS A 5 9.50 -7.97 2.42
N SER A 6 10.64 -7.67 1.80
CA SER A 6 10.72 -7.49 0.36
C SER A 6 9.79 -8.51 -0.31
N PRO A 7 8.99 -8.13 -1.33
CA PRO A 7 8.00 -9.01 -1.96
C PRO A 7 8.60 -10.25 -2.64
N GLN A 8 9.88 -10.55 -2.42
CA GLN A 8 10.59 -11.73 -2.88
C GLN A 8 10.15 -13.05 -2.21
N SER A 9 9.24 -13.06 -1.21
CA SER A 9 8.87 -14.30 -0.51
C SER A 9 7.43 -14.81 -0.68
N GLU A 10 6.58 -14.17 -1.48
CA GLU A 10 5.33 -14.79 -1.93
C GLU A 10 5.24 -14.58 -3.43
N GLN A 11 5.26 -15.67 -4.19
CA GLN A 11 5.13 -15.73 -5.65
C GLN A 11 3.70 -15.34 -6.10
N ALA A 12 3.14 -14.26 -5.53
CA ALA A 12 2.06 -13.54 -6.16
C ALA A 12 2.65 -12.92 -7.42
N LEU A 13 2.13 -13.34 -8.57
CA LEU A 13 2.55 -12.95 -9.91
C LEU A 13 2.65 -11.42 -10.00
N MET A 14 3.87 -10.88 -9.83
CA MET A 14 4.13 -9.47 -10.14
C MET A 14 4.01 -9.32 -11.64
N ILE A 15 2.82 -8.93 -12.10
CA ILE A 15 2.52 -8.61 -13.49
C ILE A 15 2.68 -7.12 -13.73
N CYS A 16 2.82 -6.74 -15.00
CA CYS A 16 2.90 -5.33 -15.34
C CYS A 16 1.50 -4.72 -15.21
N GLN A 17 1.35 -3.69 -14.40
CA GLN A 17 0.04 -3.03 -14.23
C GLN A 17 -0.26 -2.00 -15.34
N MET A 18 0.65 -1.85 -16.30
CA MET A 18 0.56 -0.92 -17.42
C MET A 18 0.40 -1.61 -18.78
N CYS A 19 0.53 -2.94 -18.85
CA CYS A 19 0.35 -3.71 -20.08
C CYS A 19 0.03 -5.18 -19.78
N GLU A 20 -0.64 -5.84 -20.72
CA GLU A 20 -1.00 -7.27 -20.62
C GLU A 20 0.14 -8.22 -21.02
N GLU A 21 1.29 -7.68 -21.46
CA GLU A 21 2.45 -8.50 -21.81
C GLU A 21 3.05 -9.17 -20.55
N SER A 22 3.25 -10.49 -20.59
CA SER A 22 3.91 -11.28 -19.53
C SER A 22 5.44 -11.04 -19.48
N ASN A 23 5.82 -9.78 -19.32
CA ASN A 23 7.22 -9.37 -19.21
C ASN A 23 7.70 -9.43 -17.75
N GLU A 24 8.99 -9.64 -17.58
CA GLU A 24 9.67 -9.50 -16.28
C GLU A 24 9.49 -8.08 -15.72
N ILE A 25 9.03 -8.02 -14.47
CA ILE A 25 8.87 -6.78 -13.72
C ILE A 25 10.17 -6.44 -13.01
N LYS A 26 10.61 -5.19 -13.21
CA LYS A 26 11.85 -4.67 -12.62
C LYS A 26 11.67 -3.35 -11.91
N TRP A 27 10.59 -2.63 -12.22
CA TRP A 27 10.47 -1.22 -11.84
C TRP A 27 9.21 -0.98 -11.03
N ILE A 28 9.30 -0.09 -10.04
CA ILE A 28 8.15 0.47 -9.31
C ILE A 28 8.16 1.99 -9.43
N CYS A 29 7.00 2.60 -9.65
CA CYS A 29 6.83 4.04 -9.58
C CYS A 29 6.26 4.44 -8.21
N LEU A 30 6.97 5.24 -7.43
CA LEU A 30 6.56 5.57 -6.06
C LEU A 30 5.31 6.46 -5.98
N GLN A 31 5.10 7.29 -7.00
CA GLN A 31 3.93 8.18 -7.07
C GLN A 31 2.66 7.45 -7.53
N CYS A 32 2.81 6.37 -8.32
CA CYS A 32 1.67 5.62 -8.87
C CYS A 32 1.42 4.32 -8.12
N ASP A 33 2.39 3.86 -7.34
CA ASP A 33 2.41 2.55 -6.68
C ASP A 33 2.19 1.39 -7.67
N PHE A 34 2.79 1.52 -8.87
CA PHE A 34 2.66 0.54 -9.94
C PHE A 34 3.96 -0.17 -10.28
N PHE A 35 3.84 -1.48 -10.48
CA PHE A 35 4.87 -2.36 -11.00
C PHE A 35 4.89 -2.37 -12.53
N MET A 36 6.07 -2.21 -13.10
CA MET A 36 6.28 -2.04 -14.53
C MET A 36 7.40 -2.93 -15.05
N CYS A 37 7.16 -3.47 -16.26
CA CYS A 37 8.23 -3.98 -17.09
C CYS A 37 9.09 -2.84 -17.65
N THR A 38 10.26 -3.17 -18.21
CA THR A 38 11.21 -2.17 -18.73
C THR A 38 10.62 -1.33 -19.88
N LYS A 39 9.71 -1.87 -20.68
CA LYS A 39 9.04 -1.09 -21.75
C LYS A 39 8.11 -0.04 -21.17
N CYS A 40 7.22 -0.45 -20.26
CA CYS A 40 6.25 0.43 -19.63
C CYS A 40 6.93 1.52 -18.80
N GLN A 41 8.02 1.18 -18.09
CA GLN A 41 8.82 2.17 -17.38
C GLN A 41 9.35 3.28 -18.30
N LYS A 42 9.86 2.93 -19.49
CA LYS A 42 10.39 3.92 -20.45
C LYS A 42 9.29 4.82 -21.01
N LEU A 43 8.10 4.27 -21.24
CA LEU A 43 6.93 5.04 -21.68
C LEU A 43 6.47 5.97 -20.56
N HIS A 44 6.37 5.46 -19.33
CA HIS A 44 6.01 6.21 -18.14
C HIS A 44 6.89 7.45 -17.94
N LYS A 45 8.21 7.33 -18.11
CA LYS A 45 9.13 8.48 -18.04
C LYS A 45 9.01 9.50 -19.18
N ARG A 46 8.37 9.13 -20.30
CA ARG A 46 8.23 10.01 -21.48
C ARG A 46 6.92 10.78 -21.48
N VAL A 47 5.91 10.28 -20.79
CA VAL A 47 4.60 10.92 -20.70
C VAL A 47 4.71 12.13 -19.77
N LYS A 48 4.27 13.31 -20.23
CA LYS A 48 4.42 14.59 -19.51
C LYS A 48 3.83 14.61 -18.11
N SER A 49 2.81 13.80 -17.84
CA SER A 49 2.18 13.74 -16.51
C SER A 49 2.98 12.91 -15.51
N THR A 50 3.93 12.10 -15.98
CA THR A 50 4.64 11.09 -15.18
C THR A 50 6.16 11.14 -15.38
N ASP A 51 6.67 12.14 -16.11
CA ASP A 51 8.09 12.31 -16.43
C ASP A 51 8.94 12.67 -15.20
N GLN A 52 8.34 13.32 -14.20
CA GLN A 52 8.94 13.66 -12.92
C GLN A 52 8.72 12.59 -11.84
N HIS A 53 8.11 11.44 -12.18
CA HIS A 53 7.91 10.38 -11.20
C HIS A 53 9.22 9.68 -10.86
N THR A 54 9.35 9.32 -9.60
CA THR A 54 10.48 8.56 -9.05
C THR A 54 10.22 7.09 -9.34
N ILE A 55 11.10 6.49 -10.14
CA ILE A 55 11.01 5.09 -10.51
C ILE A 55 12.27 4.37 -10.03
N LEU A 56 12.09 3.33 -9.23
CA LEU A 56 13.16 2.52 -8.65
C LEU A 56 13.19 1.13 -9.27
N ASP A 57 14.36 0.50 -9.27
CA ASP A 57 14.44 -0.96 -9.40
C ASP A 57 13.84 -1.58 -8.14
N ILE A 58 13.06 -2.66 -8.28
CA ILE A 58 12.46 -3.37 -7.15
C ILE A 58 13.53 -3.81 -6.13
N LYS A 59 14.73 -4.15 -6.60
CA LYS A 59 15.85 -4.57 -5.74
C LYS A 59 16.35 -3.43 -4.85
N ASP A 60 16.10 -2.18 -5.23
CA ASP A 60 16.58 -1.00 -4.53
C ASP A 60 15.52 -0.39 -3.59
N ILE A 61 14.29 -0.91 -3.57
CA ILE A 61 13.20 -0.43 -2.68
C ILE A 61 13.67 -0.44 -1.24
N ASP A 62 14.32 -1.53 -0.84
CA ASP A 62 14.83 -1.73 0.51
C ASP A 62 15.85 -0.66 0.92
N SER A 63 16.70 -0.23 -0.04
CA SER A 63 17.67 0.84 0.19
C SER A 63 17.05 2.24 0.17
N TYR A 64 15.90 2.41 -0.47
CA TYR A 64 15.22 3.69 -0.57
C TYR A 64 14.41 4.01 0.69
N TYR A 65 13.93 2.98 1.39
CA TYR A 65 13.25 3.11 2.69
C TYR A 65 14.02 2.40 3.80
N PRO A 66 15.25 2.86 4.13
CA PRO A 66 16.08 2.21 5.13
C PRO A 66 15.42 2.18 6.51
N GLU A 67 14.56 3.16 6.83
CA GLU A 67 13.84 3.26 8.10
C GLU A 67 12.78 2.18 8.29
N ILE A 68 12.31 1.57 7.19
CA ILE A 68 11.34 0.47 7.21
C ILE A 68 12.05 -0.87 7.57
N ILE A 69 13.32 -1.00 7.22
CA ILE A 69 14.11 -2.23 7.39
C ILE A 69 14.91 -2.19 8.68
N ASN A 70 15.56 -1.06 8.91
CA ASN A 70 16.30 -0.76 10.12
C ASN A 70 15.49 0.28 10.88
N PRO A 71 14.84 -0.09 12.00
CA PRO A 71 14.20 0.92 12.83
C PRO A 71 15.21 2.05 13.08
N PRO A 72 14.79 3.33 12.97
CA PRO A 72 15.70 4.43 13.27
C PRO A 72 16.31 4.19 14.65
N ASP A 73 17.58 4.55 14.83
CA ASP A 73 18.20 4.54 16.15
C ASP A 73 17.29 5.34 17.09
N LEU A 74 16.52 4.63 17.91
CA LEU A 74 15.54 5.20 18.84
C LEU A 74 16.22 6.12 19.86
N GLU A 75 17.55 6.17 19.85
CA GLU A 75 18.42 6.98 20.69
C GLU A 75 18.49 8.45 20.27
N SER A 76 18.02 8.85 19.07
CA SER A 76 18.12 10.25 18.60
C SER A 76 16.94 10.72 17.72
N ILE A 77 15.71 10.57 18.21
CA ILE A 77 14.52 11.13 17.53
C ILE A 77 14.36 12.61 17.90
N PRO A 78 14.54 13.59 16.99
CA PRO A 78 14.36 15.00 17.32
C PRO A 78 12.87 15.33 17.52
N CYS A 79 12.57 16.20 18.47
CA CYS A 79 11.21 16.66 18.69
C CYS A 79 10.72 17.57 17.54
N CYS A 80 9.51 17.32 17.05
CA CYS A 80 8.89 18.11 15.99
C CYS A 80 8.54 19.54 16.45
N VAL A 81 8.23 19.73 17.74
CA VAL A 81 7.91 21.02 18.37
C VAL A 81 9.17 21.70 18.91
N HIS A 82 9.90 21.03 19.80
CA HIS A 82 11.08 21.58 20.46
C HIS A 82 12.36 21.17 19.74
N LYS A 83 12.75 21.92 18.69
CA LYS A 83 13.82 21.55 17.74
C LYS A 83 15.21 21.22 18.32
N ARG A 84 15.48 21.53 19.60
CA ARG A 84 16.74 21.23 20.30
C ARG A 84 16.65 20.02 21.23
N GLU A 85 15.47 19.43 21.34
CA GLU A 85 15.17 18.35 22.26
C GLU A 85 15.04 17.02 21.53
N VAL A 86 15.38 15.95 22.25
CA VAL A 86 15.26 14.57 21.78
C VAL A 86 14.05 13.93 22.45
N CYS A 87 13.20 13.31 21.64
CA CYS A 87 12.09 12.48 22.12
C CYS A 87 12.65 11.20 22.73
N TRP A 88 12.15 10.85 23.91
CA TRP A 88 12.59 9.67 24.66
C TRP A 88 11.41 8.80 25.14
N VAL A 89 10.18 9.22 24.88
CA VAL A 89 8.97 8.54 25.31
C VAL A 89 7.89 8.58 24.22
N PHE A 90 7.02 7.59 24.21
CA PHE A 90 5.83 7.54 23.36
C PHE A 90 4.59 7.84 24.21
N CYS A 91 3.79 8.81 23.78
CA CYS A 91 2.49 9.11 24.36
C CYS A 91 1.45 8.17 23.73
N GLN A 92 0.96 7.21 24.50
CA GLN A 92 -0.04 6.26 24.02
C GLN A 92 -1.42 6.91 23.78
N THR A 93 -1.74 7.97 24.51
CA THR A 93 -3.02 8.70 24.34
C THR A 93 -3.09 9.45 23.02
N CYS A 94 -1.96 10.01 22.57
CA CYS A 94 -1.87 10.82 21.35
C CYS A 94 -1.22 10.07 20.16
N GLU A 95 -0.74 8.86 20.41
CA GLU A 95 -0.05 7.99 19.45
C GLU A 95 1.21 8.64 18.80
N GLU A 96 1.98 9.38 19.58
CA GLU A 96 3.15 10.13 19.09
C GLU A 96 4.37 10.06 20.00
N VAL A 97 5.55 10.31 19.43
CA VAL A 97 6.84 10.37 20.16
C VAL A 97 7.12 11.80 20.64
N ILE A 98 7.38 11.96 21.93
CA ILE A 98 7.46 13.29 22.56
C ILE A 98 8.72 13.45 23.42
N CYS A 99 9.11 14.71 23.65
CA CYS A 99 10.20 15.08 24.55
C CYS A 99 9.68 15.52 25.93
N GLY A 100 10.59 15.83 26.86
CA GLY A 100 10.22 16.27 28.22
C GLY A 100 9.39 17.55 28.26
N PHE A 101 9.64 18.51 27.37
CA PHE A 101 8.87 19.76 27.30
C PHE A 101 7.43 19.51 26.85
N CYS A 102 7.22 18.64 25.85
CA CYS A 102 5.88 18.22 25.44
C CYS A 102 5.08 17.67 26.63
N ILE A 103 5.72 16.86 27.48
CA ILE A 103 5.05 16.30 28.68
C ILE A 103 4.51 17.42 29.56
N GLY A 104 5.34 18.40 29.91
CA GLY A 104 4.93 19.50 30.78
C GLY A 104 3.95 20.48 30.15
N GLU A 105 3.96 20.65 28.82
CA GLU A 105 3.11 21.62 28.13
C GLU A 105 1.73 21.07 27.73
N ALA A 106 1.65 19.79 27.37
CA ALA A 106 0.43 19.24 26.75
C ALA A 106 0.10 17.77 27.10
N HIS A 107 1.02 17.00 27.72
CA HIS A 107 0.82 15.56 27.94
C HIS A 107 0.95 15.13 29.42
N GLU A 108 0.77 16.05 30.36
CA GLU A 108 1.02 15.83 31.80
C GLU A 108 0.21 14.65 32.37
N THR A 109 -1.02 14.46 31.89
CA THR A 109 -1.96 13.43 32.36
C THR A 109 -2.12 12.26 31.41
N HIS A 110 -1.36 12.23 30.30
CA HIS A 110 -1.47 11.20 29.29
C HIS A 110 -0.68 9.94 29.65
N VAL A 111 -1.10 8.81 29.07
CA VAL A 111 -0.41 7.54 29.28
C VAL A 111 0.87 7.52 28.46
N MET A 112 2.00 7.25 29.12
CA MET A 112 3.32 7.22 28.53
C MET A 112 3.93 5.83 28.61
N ILE A 113 4.63 5.43 27.56
CA ILE A 113 5.39 4.19 27.50
C ILE A 113 6.75 4.43 26.82
N GLY A 114 7.74 3.58 27.10
CA GLY A 114 9.05 3.70 26.46
C GLY A 114 8.98 3.51 24.94
N LEU A 115 9.88 4.17 24.19
CA LEU A 115 9.90 4.15 22.72
C LEU A 115 9.88 2.73 22.13
N THR A 116 10.65 1.80 22.68
CA THR A 116 10.67 0.40 22.22
C THR A 116 9.31 -0.29 22.38
N ALA A 117 8.56 0.02 23.45
CA ALA A 117 7.23 -0.52 23.67
C ALA A 117 6.21 0.14 22.72
N GLY A 118 6.27 1.47 22.57
CA GLY A 118 5.46 2.21 21.60
C GLY A 118 5.65 1.70 20.18
N TYR A 119 6.91 1.53 19.76
CA TYR A 119 7.26 0.96 18.46
C TYR A 119 6.63 -0.42 18.23
N LYS A 120 6.74 -1.33 19.22
CA LYS A 120 6.15 -2.67 19.11
C LYS A 120 4.62 -2.61 19.01
N LEU A 121 3.98 -1.72 19.76
CA LEU A 121 2.53 -1.53 19.73
C LEU A 121 2.06 -0.99 18.37
N THR A 122 2.68 0.09 17.87
CA THR A 122 2.30 0.67 16.58
C THR A 122 2.58 -0.29 15.43
N MET A 123 3.72 -0.99 15.46
CA MET A 123 4.06 -2.00 14.45
C MET A 123 3.08 -3.18 14.45
N LYS A 124 2.57 -3.57 15.63
CA LYS A 124 1.52 -4.60 15.71
C LYS A 124 0.22 -4.07 15.11
N ALA A 125 -0.22 -2.87 15.49
CA ALA A 125 -1.44 -2.27 14.96
C ALA A 125 -1.41 -2.14 13.43
N VAL A 126 -0.27 -1.72 12.86
CA VAL A 126 -0.07 -1.65 11.40
C VAL A 126 -0.20 -3.03 10.74
N LYS A 127 0.36 -4.09 11.35
CA LYS A 127 0.25 -5.46 10.81
C LYS A 127 -1.17 -6.01 10.90
N ASP A 128 -1.86 -5.74 12.00
CA ASP A 128 -3.24 -6.18 12.20
C ASP A 128 -4.14 -5.49 11.15
N LEU A 129 -3.99 -4.17 10.98
CA LEU A 129 -4.71 -3.39 9.96
C LEU A 129 -4.38 -3.86 8.53
N HIS A 130 -3.11 -4.14 8.23
CA HIS A 130 -2.70 -4.67 6.93
C HIS A 130 -3.42 -5.99 6.62
N THR A 131 -3.52 -6.88 7.61
CA THR A 131 -4.20 -8.17 7.45
C THR A 131 -5.68 -7.99 7.15
N GLU A 132 -6.35 -7.07 7.86
CA GLU A 132 -7.76 -6.73 7.63
C GLU A 132 -7.98 -6.15 6.23
N VAL A 133 -7.12 -5.21 5.79
CA VAL A 133 -7.22 -4.62 4.45
C VAL A 133 -7.04 -5.67 3.35
N VAL A 134 -6.08 -6.59 3.50
CA VAL A 134 -5.88 -7.69 2.54
C VAL A 134 -7.11 -8.59 2.47
N GLU A 135 -7.70 -8.95 3.61
CA GLU A 135 -8.93 -9.76 3.62
C GLU A 135 -10.08 -9.06 2.90
N ASN A 136 -10.27 -7.76 3.14
CA ASN A 136 -11.29 -6.95 2.47
C ASN A 136 -11.07 -6.88 0.95
N ILE A 137 -9.82 -6.78 0.49
CA ILE A 137 -9.48 -6.80 -0.93
C ILE A 137 -9.89 -8.14 -1.55
N LEU A 138 -9.50 -9.27 -0.94
CA LEU A 138 -9.84 -10.61 -1.44
C LEU A 138 -11.36 -10.83 -1.52
N GLN A 139 -12.10 -10.37 -0.51
CA GLN A 139 -13.56 -10.42 -0.52
C GLN A 139 -14.14 -9.59 -1.67
N THR A 140 -13.61 -8.39 -1.90
CA THR A 140 -14.04 -7.50 -2.99
C THR A 140 -13.77 -8.11 -4.37
N GLU A 141 -12.59 -8.69 -4.60
CA GLU A 141 -12.24 -9.37 -5.84
C GLU A 141 -13.16 -10.56 -6.14
N SER A 142 -13.51 -11.33 -5.09
CA SER A 142 -14.48 -12.41 -5.21
C SER A 142 -15.88 -11.92 -5.58
N GLY A 143 -16.28 -10.76 -5.05
CA GLY A 143 -17.54 -10.09 -5.36
C GLY A 143 -17.58 -9.60 -6.82
N LEU A 144 -16.51 -8.97 -7.28
CA LEU A 144 -16.35 -8.51 -8.67
C LEU A 144 -16.45 -9.67 -9.66
N SER A 145 -15.82 -10.80 -9.35
CA SER A 145 -15.90 -12.01 -10.18
C SER A 145 -17.33 -12.52 -10.33
N LYS A 146 -18.12 -12.52 -9.25
CA LYS A 146 -19.55 -12.91 -9.29
C LYS A 146 -20.39 -11.92 -10.10
N LEU A 147 -20.13 -10.63 -9.97
CA LEU A 147 -20.82 -9.60 -10.73
C LEU A 147 -20.56 -9.72 -12.23
N SER A 148 -19.32 -9.97 -12.64
CA SER A 148 -18.96 -10.20 -14.05
C SER A 148 -19.67 -11.43 -14.67
N LEU A 149 -19.80 -12.51 -13.89
CA LEU A 149 -20.57 -13.69 -14.31
C LEU A 149 -22.06 -13.38 -14.48
N ASN A 150 -22.64 -12.62 -13.54
CA ASN A 150 -24.05 -12.22 -13.62
C ASN A 150 -24.29 -11.30 -14.82
N GLU A 151 -23.40 -10.34 -15.08
CA GLU A 151 -23.45 -9.46 -16.25
C GLU A 151 -23.51 -10.28 -17.56
N SER A 152 -22.58 -11.23 -17.72
CA SER A 152 -22.55 -12.13 -18.88
C SER A 152 -23.84 -12.95 -19.03
N SER A 153 -24.42 -13.40 -17.90
CA SER A 153 -25.68 -14.16 -17.91
C SER A 153 -26.88 -13.28 -18.30
N VAL A 154 -26.90 -12.03 -17.86
CA VAL A 154 -27.95 -11.06 -18.21
C VAL A 154 -27.87 -10.72 -19.70
N GLU A 155 -26.67 -10.46 -20.23
CA GLU A 155 -26.42 -10.17 -21.65
C GLU A 155 -26.95 -11.32 -22.54
N SER A 156 -26.55 -12.56 -22.22
CA SER A 156 -27.00 -13.76 -22.94
C SER A 156 -28.52 -13.94 -22.90
N THR A 157 -29.14 -13.70 -21.75
CA THR A 157 -30.60 -13.78 -21.61
C THR A 157 -31.28 -12.72 -22.48
N TYR A 158 -30.79 -11.48 -22.45
CA TYR A 158 -31.29 -10.38 -23.25
C TYR A 158 -31.19 -10.66 -24.76
N GLU A 159 -30.04 -11.15 -25.22
CA GLU A 159 -29.81 -11.52 -26.62
C GLU A 159 -30.77 -12.64 -27.07
N SER A 160 -30.97 -13.66 -26.22
CA SER A 160 -31.88 -14.77 -26.52
C SER A 160 -33.33 -14.29 -26.70
N GLU A 161 -33.81 -13.43 -25.80
CA GLU A 161 -35.18 -12.89 -25.84
C GLU A 161 -35.36 -11.95 -27.03
N ARG A 162 -34.37 -11.11 -27.32
CA ARG A 162 -34.35 -10.26 -28.50
C ARG A 162 -34.49 -11.08 -29.79
N GLN A 163 -33.75 -12.18 -29.90
CA GLN A 163 -33.81 -13.05 -31.07
C GLN A 163 -35.15 -13.78 -31.17
N ASN A 164 -35.71 -14.24 -30.05
CA ASN A 164 -37.04 -14.84 -29.99
C ASN A 164 -38.13 -13.87 -30.50
N ILE A 165 -38.07 -12.60 -30.11
CA ILE A 165 -39.01 -11.57 -30.56
C ILE A 165 -38.89 -11.32 -32.07
N LEU A 166 -37.67 -11.22 -32.60
CA LEU A 166 -37.43 -11.01 -34.02
C LEU A 166 -37.97 -12.17 -34.87
N ASN A 167 -37.72 -13.41 -34.43
CA ASN A 167 -38.19 -14.61 -35.12
C ASN A 167 -39.73 -14.67 -35.18
N ARG A 168 -40.43 -14.24 -34.12
CA ARG A 168 -41.91 -14.21 -34.10
C ARG A 168 -42.51 -13.17 -35.03
N LYS A 169 -41.81 -12.06 -35.30
CA LYS A 169 -42.29 -10.99 -36.22
C LYS A 169 -42.11 -11.34 -37.71
N ALA A 170 -41.33 -12.38 -38.02
CA ALA A 170 -41.02 -12.79 -39.39
C ALA A 170 -41.99 -13.86 -39.95
N LEU A 171 -42.96 -14.31 -39.14
CA LEU A 171 -44.04 -15.23 -39.49
C LEU A 171 -45.35 -14.46 -39.73
#